data_AF-A0A0Q7FM40-F1
#
_entry.id   AF-A0A0Q7FM40-F1
#
_cell.length_a   1.000
_cell.length_b   1.000
_cell.length_c   1.000
_cell.angle_alpha   90.00
_cell.angle_beta   90.00
_cell.angle_gamma   90.00
#
_symmetry.space_group_name_H-M   'P 1'
#
loop_
_entity.id
_entity.type
_entity.pdbx_description
1 polymer ?
#
loop_
_entity_poly.entity_id
_entity_poly.type
_entity_poly.pdbx_seq_one_letter_code
_entity_poly.pdbx_strand_id
1 'polypeptide(L)'
;MPSAKHMEQHGVSRRDGIAINMEQPVPGTGGRHRETFTYGTQADAKMAPRDALAAGVRDARKIYQKDGLYGTKIREGLQELIEKNKGAHPEVFKKLRKK
;
A
#
# COMPACT_ATOMS: atom_id res chain seq x y z
N MET A 1 0.11 2.27 0.10
CA MET A 1 -0.88 1.26 -0.36
C MET A 1 -2.06 2.01 -0.98
N PRO A 2 -2.92 1.37 -1.78
CA PRO A 2 -4.13 2.05 -2.25
C PRO A 2 -4.98 2.46 -1.04
N SER A 3 -5.57 3.64 -1.09
CA SER A 3 -6.44 4.16 -0.05
C SER A 3 -7.75 3.37 -0.01
N ALA A 4 -8.37 3.29 1.17
CA ALA A 4 -9.67 2.63 1.32
C ALA A 4 -10.73 3.23 0.37
N LYS A 5 -10.74 4.56 0.23
CA LYS A 5 -11.65 5.26 -0.69
C LYS A 5 -11.41 4.88 -2.16
N HIS A 6 -10.15 4.71 -2.56
CA HIS A 6 -9.83 4.24 -3.91
C HIS A 6 -10.26 2.77 -4.10
N MET A 7 -10.03 1.90 -3.11
CA MET A 7 -10.48 0.50 -3.17
C MET A 7 -12.01 0.37 -3.22
N GLU A 8 -12.75 1.21 -2.50
CA GLU A 8 -14.22 1.25 -2.53
C GLU A 8 -14.77 1.59 -3.93
N GLN A 9 -14.10 2.48 -4.67
CA GLN A 9 -14.45 2.79 -6.07
C GLN A 9 -14.30 1.58 -7.00
N HIS A 10 -13.49 0.60 -6.61
CA HIS A 10 -13.27 -0.65 -7.33
C HIS A 10 -14.02 -1.84 -6.72
N GLY A 11 -15.01 -1.59 -5.84
CA GLY A 11 -15.88 -2.60 -5.27
C GLY A 11 -15.29 -3.37 -4.08
N VAL A 12 -14.17 -2.92 -3.52
CA VAL A 12 -13.54 -3.54 -2.34
C VAL A 12 -13.89 -2.72 -1.11
N SER A 13 -14.62 -3.33 -0.16
CA SER A 13 -14.99 -2.63 1.07
C SER A 13 -13.76 -2.31 1.92
N ARG A 14 -13.87 -1.30 2.78
CA ARG A 14 -12.79 -0.95 3.72
C ARG A 14 -12.36 -2.11 4.62
N ARG A 15 -13.25 -3.06 4.92
CA ARG A 15 -12.94 -4.25 5.76
C ARG A 15 -12.18 -5.32 4.98
N ASP A 16 -12.34 -5.34 3.65
CA ASP A 16 -11.71 -6.32 2.76
C ASP A 16 -10.40 -5.80 2.16
N GLY A 17 -10.06 -4.53 2.40
CA GLY A 17 -8.80 -3.92 2.00
C GLY A 17 -7.62 -4.43 2.84
N ILE A 18 -6.56 -4.88 2.17
CA ILE A 18 -5.36 -5.42 2.84
C ILE A 18 -4.26 -4.35 2.86
N ALA A 19 -3.83 -3.98 4.06
CA ALA A 19 -2.78 -2.99 4.30
C ALA A 19 -1.80 -3.47 5.39
N ILE A 20 -0.68 -2.77 5.53
CA ILE A 20 0.26 -2.93 6.63
C ILE A 20 0.24 -1.71 7.53
N ASN A 21 0.45 -1.92 8.82
CA ASN A 21 0.75 -0.85 9.75
C ASN A 21 2.24 -0.55 9.69
N MET A 22 2.57 0.74 9.57
CA MET A 22 3.94 1.24 9.70
C MET A 22 3.91 2.28 10.83
N GLU A 23 4.59 1.99 11.93
CA GLU A 23 4.71 2.94 13.03
C GLU A 23 5.80 3.97 12.71
N GLN A 24 5.51 5.23 13.02
CA GLN A 24 6.49 6.31 12.94
C GLN A 24 7.26 6.40 14.28
N PRO A 25 8.58 6.62 14.28
CA PRO A 25 9.37 6.63 15.51
C PRO A 25 8.99 7.76 16.49
N VAL A 26 8.52 8.92 15.99
CA VAL A 26 8.04 10.05 16.81
C VAL A 26 6.81 10.67 16.14
N PRO A 27 5.68 10.91 16.86
CA PRO A 27 5.45 10.70 18.29
C PRO A 27 5.13 9.24 18.70
N GLY A 28 5.28 8.24 17.83
CA GLY A 28 5.04 6.82 18.18
C GLY A 28 3.58 6.46 18.53
N THR A 29 2.70 7.45 18.61
CA THR A 29 1.27 7.28 18.85
C THR A 29 0.59 7.00 17.51
N GLY A 30 -0.07 5.84 17.43
CA GLY A 30 -0.51 5.20 16.20
C GLY A 30 -1.24 6.11 15.18
N GLY A 31 -1.14 5.71 13.91
CA GLY A 31 -1.70 6.44 12.78
C GLY A 31 -1.08 6.00 11.46
N ARG A 32 -1.52 6.60 10.36
CA ARG A 32 -0.83 6.41 9.06
C ARG A 32 0.54 7.08 9.11
N HIS A 33 1.57 6.34 8.72
CA HIS A 33 2.92 6.88 8.58
C HIS A 33 2.90 8.09 7.64
N ARG A 34 3.36 9.24 8.14
CA ARG A 34 3.19 10.55 7.49
C ARG A 34 3.94 10.66 6.16
N GLU A 35 5.01 9.90 6.01
CA GLU A 35 5.78 9.85 4.76
C GLU A 35 5.11 9.01 3.67
N THR A 36 3.97 8.35 3.96
CA THR A 36 3.28 7.60 2.91
C THR A 36 2.67 8.55 1.87
N PHE A 37 2.80 8.22 0.58
CA PHE A 37 2.40 9.10 -0.53
C PHE A 37 0.91 9.47 -0.54
N THR A 38 0.06 8.66 0.12
CA THR A 38 -1.38 8.90 0.29
C THR A 38 -1.73 9.63 1.59
N TYR A 39 -0.74 10.02 2.41
CA TYR A 39 -0.98 10.72 3.66
C TYR A 39 -1.54 12.12 3.39
N GLY A 40 -2.77 12.38 3.85
CA GLY A 40 -3.44 13.67 3.65
C GLY A 40 -3.83 13.99 2.20
N THR A 41 -3.65 13.06 1.26
CA THR A 41 -3.91 13.28 -0.17
C THR A 41 -4.75 12.15 -0.79
N GLN A 42 -5.26 12.38 -2.01
CA GLN A 42 -5.86 11.36 -2.86
C GLN A 42 -4.94 11.06 -4.07
N ALA A 43 -3.63 11.00 -3.83
CA ALA A 43 -2.63 10.84 -4.90
C ALA A 43 -2.82 9.56 -5.74
N ASP A 44 -3.49 8.56 -5.19
CA ASP A 44 -3.84 7.29 -5.84
C ASP A 44 -5.13 7.34 -6.65
N ALA A 45 -5.95 8.39 -6.54
CA ALA A 45 -7.30 8.43 -7.14
C ALA A 45 -7.31 8.30 -8.67
N LYS A 46 -6.22 8.66 -9.37
CA LYS A 46 -6.09 8.51 -10.83
C LYS A 46 -5.27 7.29 -11.25
N MET A 47 -4.78 6.51 -10.30
CA MET A 47 -3.96 5.32 -10.58
C MET A 47 -4.86 4.11 -10.76
N ALA A 48 -4.39 3.10 -11.50
CA ALA A 48 -5.00 1.79 -11.41
C ALA A 48 -4.69 1.19 -10.02
N PRO A 49 -5.57 0.37 -9.40
CA PRO A 49 -5.32 -0.22 -8.09
C PRO A 49 -3.99 -0.95 -7.99
N ARG A 50 -3.61 -1.65 -9.06
CA ARG A 50 -2.31 -2.33 -9.19
C ARG A 50 -1.12 -1.37 -9.12
N ASP A 51 -1.23 -0.21 -9.76
CA ASP A 51 -0.18 0.79 -9.78
C ASP A 51 -0.11 1.54 -8.45
N ALA A 52 -1.27 1.84 -7.84
CA ALA A 52 -1.36 2.40 -6.49
C ALA A 52 -0.75 1.46 -5.43
N LEU A 53 -0.96 0.15 -5.56
CA LEU A 53 -0.33 -0.86 -4.71
C LEU A 53 1.19 -0.87 -4.89
N ALA A 54 1.65 -0.90 -6.15
CA ALA A 54 3.08 -0.88 -6.45
C ALA A 54 3.77 0.41 -5.95
N ALA A 55 3.14 1.57 -6.16
CA ALA A 55 3.62 2.85 -5.66
C ALA A 55 3.70 2.83 -4.12
N GLY A 56 2.66 2.34 -3.46
CA GLY A 56 2.62 2.21 -2.01
C GLY A 56 3.69 1.30 -1.41
N VAL A 57 3.95 0.16 -2.04
CA VAL A 57 5.01 -0.75 -1.61
C VAL A 57 6.39 -0.12 -1.80
N ARG A 58 6.62 0.54 -2.94
CA ARG A 58 7.89 1.23 -3.21
C ARG A 58 8.15 2.34 -2.22
N ASP A 59 7.11 3.08 -1.88
CA ASP A 59 7.14 4.17 -0.92
C ASP A 59 7.46 3.66 0.50
N ALA A 60 6.73 2.64 0.97
CA ALA A 60 7.03 1.95 2.23
C ALA A 60 8.48 1.44 2.27
N ARG A 61 8.95 0.82 1.19
CA ARG A 61 10.34 0.38 1.07
C ARG A 61 11.32 1.54 1.22
N LYS A 62 11.08 2.68 0.56
CA LYS A 62 11.96 3.85 0.66
C LYS A 62 12.02 4.40 2.08
N ILE A 63 10.88 4.45 2.77
CA ILE A 63 10.80 4.88 4.18
C ILE A 63 11.66 3.96 5.05
N TYR A 64 11.43 2.64 4.99
CA TYR A 64 12.23 1.68 5.76
C TYR A 64 13.73 1.72 5.42
N GLN A 65 14.08 2.00 4.16
CA GLN A 65 15.48 2.15 3.76
C GLN A 65 16.11 3.43 4.32
N LYS A 66 15.37 4.55 4.29
CA LYS A 66 15.79 5.84 4.84
C LYS A 66 16.01 5.75 6.35
N ASP A 67 15.15 4.99 7.05
CA ASP A 67 15.23 4.80 8.49
C ASP A 67 16.24 3.71 8.91
N GLY A 68 16.90 3.05 7.95
CA GLY A 68 17.86 1.96 8.23
C GLY A 68 17.20 0.66 8.74
N LEU A 69 15.88 0.54 8.65
CA LEU A 69 15.08 -0.58 9.15
C LEU A 69 14.78 -1.64 8.07
N TYR A 70 15.20 -1.41 6.82
CA TYR A 70 14.96 -2.32 5.72
C TYR A 70 15.82 -3.59 5.80
N GLY A 71 15.29 -4.61 6.49
CA GLY A 71 15.86 -5.95 6.59
C GLY A 71 15.00 -7.03 5.91
N THR A 72 15.40 -8.30 6.10
CA THR A 72 14.73 -9.48 5.53
C THR A 72 13.24 -9.54 5.91
N LYS A 73 12.91 -9.31 7.19
CA LYS A 73 11.51 -9.32 7.67
C LYS A 73 10.62 -8.29 6.97
N ILE A 74 11.13 -7.07 6.77
CA ILE A 74 10.39 -6.01 6.08
C ILE A 74 10.19 -6.37 4.60
N ARG A 75 11.24 -6.90 3.96
CA ARG A 75 11.16 -7.36 2.58
C ARG A 75 10.10 -8.46 2.40
N GLU A 76 10.10 -9.46 3.27
CA GLU A 76 9.13 -10.56 3.26
C GLU A 76 7.71 -10.05 3.51
N GLY A 77 7.51 -9.19 4.51
CA GLY A 77 6.19 -8.60 4.79
C GLY A 77 5.64 -7.76 3.62
N LEU A 78 6.51 -7.01 2.92
CA LEU A 78 6.12 -6.29 1.71
C LEU A 78 5.77 -7.23 0.54
N GLN A 79 6.45 -8.37 0.41
CA GLN A 79 6.14 -9.39 -0.60
C GLN A 79 4.79 -10.06 -0.29
N GLU A 80 4.61 -10.51 0.95
CA GLU A 80 3.37 -11.13 1.43
C GLU A 80 2.17 -10.20 1.23
N LEU A 81 2.34 -8.91 1.50
CA LEU A 81 1.30 -7.90 1.27
C LEU A 81 0.86 -7.82 -0.20
N ILE A 82 1.82 -7.87 -1.13
CA ILE A 82 1.53 -7.86 -2.57
C ILE A 82 0.75 -9.12 -2.95
N GLU A 83 1.19 -10.27 -2.46
CA GLU A 83 0.57 -11.56 -2.75
C GLU A 83 -0.84 -11.63 -2.20
N LYS A 84 -1.05 -11.25 -0.94
CA LYS A 84 -2.37 -11.19 -0.31
C LYS A 84 -3.34 -10.27 -1.06
N ASN A 85 -2.90 -9.07 -1.43
CA ASN A 85 -3.76 -8.14 -2.19
C ASN A 85 -4.16 -8.73 -3.55
N LYS A 86 -3.20 -9.27 -4.30
CA LYS A 86 -3.46 -9.87 -5.62
C LYS A 86 -4.29 -11.15 -5.54
N GLY A 87 -4.11 -11.95 -4.49
CA GLY A 87 -4.84 -13.19 -4.27
C GLY A 87 -6.28 -12.96 -3.81
N ALA A 88 -6.50 -12.00 -2.92
CA ALA A 88 -7.84 -11.66 -2.44
C ALA A 88 -8.68 -10.93 -3.49
N HIS A 89 -8.06 -10.05 -4.28
CA HIS A 89 -8.76 -9.21 -5.26
C HIS A 89 -8.13 -9.29 -6.67
N PRO A 90 -8.12 -10.48 -7.30
CA PRO A 90 -7.38 -10.71 -8.55
C PRO A 90 -7.90 -9.86 -9.71
N GLU A 91 -9.22 -9.65 -9.82
CA GLU A 91 -9.81 -8.82 -10.87
C GLU A 91 -9.49 -7.32 -10.70
N VAL A 92 -9.37 -6.85 -9.46
CA VAL A 92 -9.01 -5.46 -9.14
C VAL A 92 -7.54 -5.16 -9.46
N PHE A 93 -6.65 -6.14 -9.20
CA PHE A 93 -5.20 -6.00 -9.42
C PHE A 93 -4.69 -6.61 -10.73
N LYS A 94 -5.60 -7.03 -11.61
CA LYS A 94 -5.30 -7.60 -12.92
C LYS A 94 -4.51 -6.59 -13.76
N LYS A 95 -3.52 -7.08 -14.49
CA LYS A 95 -2.79 -6.22 -15.44
C LYS A 95 -3.73 -5.96 -16.61
N LEU A 96 -4.21 -4.72 -16.75
CA LEU A 96 -4.88 -4.30 -17.98
C LEU A 96 -3.85 -4.43 -19.11
N ARG A 97 -4.04 -5.38 -20.02
CA ARG A 97 -3.30 -5.41 -21.29
C ARG A 97 -3.79 -4.19 -22.05
N LYS A 98 -2.95 -3.15 -22.16
CA LYS A 98 -3.18 -2.11 -23.17
C LYS A 98 -3.15 -2.81 -24.54
N LYS A 99 -4.26 -2.71 -25.26
CA LYS A 99 -4.37 -3.12 -26.66
C LYS A 99 -3.62 -2.13 -27.52
#